data_AF-A0A8C4VB21-F1
#
_entry.id   AF-A0A8C4VB21-F1
#
_cell.length_a   1.000
_cell.length_b   1.000
_cell.length_c   1.000
_cell.angle_alpha   90.00
_cell.angle_beta   90.00
_cell.angle_gamma   90.00
#
_symmetry.space_group_name_H-M   'P 1'
#
loop_
_entity.id
_entity.type
_entity.pdbx_description
1 polymer ?
#
loop_
_entity_poly.entity_id
_entity_poly.type
_entity_poly.pdbx_seq_one_letter_code
_entity_poly.pdbx_strand_id
1 'polypeptide(L)'
;SDTSRAPGESLPAFQARCYLFFCTAPHHLEENNVLDGYFLPNKVDLHQVIVLPKAEWERIQDSLGSTTREAARVLAEKKEREEMHLRSKAAVKDWPKTTDLAQQKLKAKKLREEREKEERKLLDLEEEQFQAAKRKEAIDRAKKYLYYQNERVKQLHSALLLTEVLRERDAQVEFKKLKSGVHKKKGQEMEHERKEAIIREQEAHQRYLKEQALRRDQLEQIKQHKHQAALAKLEAKREGEQIQRLNQLYQLEIQRRKEKEQEEKAECQRQHHEHVSDQKIIKAIEEQKQMEEDDRIRAHFKAKETIAKLIKEKEAEMRRLTQERHDKIISQLSVQMNEALKREDDHLARDIAKKEAEHEKKCKEKEAKEKAAIESIAEHRATVVRNLACSYPCLLQPRSLAHIRAALLFPFFHQAEKQAKKQQEKQADLDYDTLREVIALCKEHEFQSYAKQLIESESKATHHIYPLLKASKDGKGLGHRPFSRRREGIKTHFQAQKGAGTQLPSRGKAEAVFRWLKKKIFLNRTGGVKL
;
A
#
# COMPACT_ATOMS: atom_id res chain seq x y z
N SER A 1 37.64 -62.96 -13.55
CA SER A 1 39.01 -62.45 -13.32
C SER A 1 39.22 -62.25 -11.82
N ASP A 2 39.43 -63.30 -11.01
CA ASP A 2 40.34 -64.48 -11.13
C ASP A 2 41.79 -64.07 -10.77
N THR A 3 42.54 -64.82 -9.94
CA THR A 3 42.28 -66.16 -9.39
C THR A 3 42.93 -66.37 -8.01
N SER A 4 42.43 -67.37 -7.28
CA SER A 4 43.04 -68.24 -6.24
C SER A 4 44.58 -68.17 -6.01
N ARG A 5 45.16 -68.59 -4.87
CA ARG A 5 44.90 -69.88 -4.19
C ARG A 5 45.66 -70.02 -2.85
N ALA A 6 45.06 -70.70 -1.86
CA ALA A 6 45.78 -71.44 -0.81
C ALA A 6 45.73 -72.96 -1.13
N PRO A 7 46.71 -73.77 -0.71
CA PRO A 7 46.60 -74.50 0.58
C PRO A 7 48.01 -74.64 1.25
N GLY A 8 48.32 -75.54 2.18
CA GLY A 8 47.60 -76.70 2.73
C GLY A 8 48.38 -77.41 3.85
N GLU A 9 47.80 -78.49 4.38
CA GLU A 9 48.27 -79.21 5.57
C GLU A 9 49.17 -80.43 5.27
N SER A 10 49.62 -81.08 6.35
CA SER A 10 49.83 -82.53 6.51
C SER A 10 51.22 -83.15 6.31
N LEU A 11 51.46 -84.21 7.11
CA LEU A 11 52.61 -85.11 7.12
C LEU A 11 52.46 -86.19 6.03
N PRO A 12 53.58 -86.77 5.57
CA PRO A 12 53.61 -88.19 5.24
C PRO A 12 54.73 -88.93 6.01
N ALA A 13 54.86 -90.24 5.77
CA ALA A 13 55.66 -91.15 6.58
C ALA A 13 56.51 -92.13 5.75
N PHE A 14 57.38 -92.86 6.47
CA PHE A 14 57.91 -94.19 6.15
C PHE A 14 59.02 -94.35 5.09
N GLN A 15 59.74 -95.48 5.24
CA GLN A 15 60.70 -96.14 4.33
C GLN A 15 62.07 -95.44 4.07
N ALA A 16 63.19 -96.17 3.89
CA ALA A 16 63.58 -97.55 4.24
C ALA A 16 65.08 -97.78 3.90
N ARG A 17 65.65 -98.91 4.37
CA ARG A 17 66.87 -99.60 3.86
C ARG A 17 68.23 -98.90 4.04
N CYS A 18 69.37 -99.60 4.11
CA CYS A 18 69.68 -100.95 4.64
C CYS A 18 71.22 -101.16 4.64
N TYR A 19 71.78 -101.94 5.59
CA TYR A 19 72.45 -103.24 5.34
C TYR A 19 73.51 -103.65 6.39
N LEU A 20 73.40 -104.91 6.86
CA LEU A 20 74.47 -105.89 7.19
C LEU A 20 75.47 -105.57 8.34
N PHE A 21 76.12 -106.54 9.02
CA PHE A 21 75.88 -107.96 9.48
C PHE A 21 77.15 -108.29 10.32
N PHE A 22 77.20 -109.06 11.41
CA PHE A 22 76.87 -110.48 11.68
C PHE A 22 76.61 -110.62 13.21
N CYS A 23 75.60 -111.37 13.68
CA CYS A 23 75.68 -112.73 14.27
C CYS A 23 76.58 -112.88 15.53
N THR A 24 76.21 -113.64 16.57
CA THR A 24 75.38 -114.87 16.63
C THR A 24 74.32 -114.89 17.77
N ALA A 25 73.50 -115.95 17.79
CA ALA A 25 72.48 -116.36 18.79
C ALA A 25 72.25 -117.90 18.60
N PRO A 26 71.14 -118.57 19.00
CA PRO A 26 70.07 -118.31 20.00
C PRO A 26 69.76 -119.57 20.90
N HIS A 27 68.53 -119.68 21.46
CA HIS A 27 67.77 -120.93 21.79
C HIS A 27 68.04 -121.69 23.11
N HIS A 28 67.08 -122.41 23.75
CA HIS A 28 65.59 -122.48 23.63
C HIS A 28 64.95 -123.04 24.95
N LEU A 29 63.62 -123.03 25.04
CA LEU A 29 62.75 -123.55 26.12
C LEU A 29 62.76 -125.10 26.27
N GLU A 30 62.22 -125.55 27.42
CA GLU A 30 61.21 -126.64 27.67
C GLU A 30 61.17 -127.87 26.72
N GLU A 31 60.93 -129.10 27.18
CA GLU A 31 59.64 -129.57 27.76
C GLU A 31 59.69 -131.02 28.35
N ASN A 32 58.66 -131.36 29.14
CA ASN A 32 57.90 -132.64 29.21
C ASN A 32 58.57 -134.04 29.43
N ASN A 33 58.23 -134.60 30.61
CA ASN A 33 57.51 -135.87 30.81
C ASN A 33 58.12 -137.29 30.52
N VAL A 34 58.07 -138.10 31.60
CA VAL A 34 57.43 -139.46 31.67
C VAL A 34 58.25 -140.75 31.37
N LEU A 35 57.95 -141.74 32.23
CA LEU A 35 58.07 -143.20 32.14
C LEU A 35 59.31 -143.96 32.71
N ASP A 36 58.95 -144.90 33.60
CA ASP A 36 59.50 -146.26 33.81
C ASP A 36 60.92 -146.52 34.34
N GLY A 37 61.17 -147.79 34.69
CA GLY A 37 62.53 -148.36 34.58
C GLY A 37 63.13 -149.08 35.80
N TYR A 38 62.34 -149.85 36.55
CA TYR A 38 62.75 -150.89 37.53
C TYR A 38 64.24 -151.29 37.65
N PHE A 39 64.73 -151.44 38.90
CA PHE A 39 65.43 -152.68 39.30
C PHE A 39 65.38 -152.94 40.82
N LEU A 40 65.08 -154.20 41.20
CA LEU A 40 65.15 -154.80 42.54
C LEU A 40 65.71 -156.22 42.36
N PRO A 41 66.53 -156.77 43.29
CA PRO A 41 66.00 -157.46 44.49
C PRO A 41 66.91 -157.33 45.76
N ASN A 42 66.55 -157.63 47.02
CA ASN A 42 65.83 -158.82 47.53
C ASN A 42 65.56 -158.76 49.09
N LYS A 43 64.38 -159.26 49.57
CA LYS A 43 63.98 -159.68 50.98
C LYS A 43 63.59 -158.60 52.05
N VAL A 44 62.54 -158.88 52.90
CA VAL A 44 61.92 -158.13 54.09
C VAL A 44 60.71 -157.18 53.78
N ASP A 45 59.65 -156.91 54.60
CA ASP A 45 58.76 -157.68 55.55
C ASP A 45 57.42 -156.92 55.95
N LEU A 46 56.59 -157.30 56.96
CA LEU A 46 55.07 -157.25 56.90
C LEU A 46 54.12 -156.93 58.15
N HIS A 47 52.79 -156.67 57.86
CA HIS A 47 51.47 -156.77 58.66
C HIS A 47 50.89 -155.59 59.54
N GLN A 48 49.59 -155.42 60.01
CA GLN A 48 48.13 -155.77 59.70
C GLN A 48 47.08 -155.03 60.67
N VAL A 49 45.75 -154.80 60.37
CA VAL A 49 44.63 -154.28 61.30
C VAL A 49 43.12 -154.33 60.73
N ILE A 50 42.01 -154.00 61.51
CA ILE A 50 40.51 -154.31 61.28
C ILE A 50 39.43 -153.16 61.63
N VAL A 51 38.07 -153.26 61.34
CA VAL A 51 36.96 -152.19 61.34
C VAL A 51 35.48 -152.62 61.84
N LEU A 52 34.41 -151.75 61.88
CA LEU A 52 33.02 -151.89 62.50
C LEU A 52 31.77 -151.16 61.80
N PRO A 53 30.47 -151.25 62.28
CA PRO A 53 29.20 -150.69 61.68
C PRO A 53 28.66 -149.25 62.07
N LYS A 54 27.53 -148.80 61.46
CA LYS A 54 27.18 -147.36 61.24
C LYS A 54 26.24 -146.57 62.20
N ALA A 55 25.19 -147.10 62.82
CA ALA A 55 24.25 -146.21 63.57
C ALA A 55 24.89 -145.54 64.81
N GLU A 56 25.79 -146.27 65.48
CA GLU A 56 26.66 -145.73 66.52
C GLU A 56 27.66 -144.70 65.97
N TRP A 57 28.16 -144.90 64.74
CA TRP A 57 29.17 -144.04 64.11
C TRP A 57 28.77 -142.57 64.10
N GLU A 58 27.56 -142.23 63.65
CA GLU A 58 27.15 -140.82 63.50
C GLU A 58 26.95 -140.12 64.85
N ARG A 59 26.40 -140.82 65.86
CA ARG A 59 26.29 -140.26 67.23
C ARG A 59 27.65 -140.10 67.90
N ILE A 60 28.57 -141.04 67.67
CA ILE A 60 29.98 -140.93 68.09
C ILE A 60 30.65 -139.74 67.38
N GLN A 61 30.44 -139.57 66.07
CA GLN A 61 31.06 -138.54 65.25
C GLN A 61 30.67 -137.13 65.70
N ASP A 62 29.38 -136.85 65.95
CA ASP A 62 28.95 -135.53 66.44
C ASP A 62 29.38 -135.26 67.89
N SER A 63 29.42 -136.29 68.74
CA SER A 63 29.96 -136.18 70.10
C SER A 63 31.44 -135.74 70.07
N LEU A 64 32.24 -136.39 69.22
CA LEU A 64 33.66 -136.05 68.99
C LEU A 64 33.84 -134.69 68.26
N GLY A 65 32.87 -134.27 67.46
CA GLY A 65 32.93 -133.03 66.67
C GLY A 65 32.92 -131.74 67.49
N SER A 66 32.37 -131.77 68.71
CA SER A 66 32.23 -130.60 69.59
C SER A 66 33.59 -129.99 70.00
N THR A 67 34.40 -130.76 70.74
CA THR A 67 35.76 -130.40 71.22
C THR A 67 36.66 -129.89 70.10
N THR A 68 36.51 -130.47 68.90
CA THR A 68 37.32 -130.17 67.72
C THR A 68 37.13 -128.73 67.22
N ARG A 69 35.92 -128.14 67.40
CA ARG A 69 35.62 -126.77 66.95
C ARG A 69 36.17 -125.69 67.90
N GLU A 70 36.15 -125.94 69.21
CA GLU A 70 36.75 -125.00 70.17
C GLU A 70 38.28 -124.98 70.10
N ALA A 71 38.90 -126.16 69.94
CA ALA A 71 40.34 -126.27 69.69
C ALA A 71 40.79 -125.45 68.45
N ALA A 72 39.98 -125.46 67.37
CA ALA A 72 40.25 -124.66 66.18
C ALA A 72 40.23 -123.14 66.44
N ARG A 73 39.29 -122.65 67.27
CA ARG A 73 39.27 -121.22 67.67
C ARG A 73 40.50 -120.81 68.48
N VAL A 74 40.89 -121.61 69.47
CA VAL A 74 42.07 -121.32 70.31
C VAL A 74 43.36 -121.32 69.47
N LEU A 75 43.48 -122.22 68.50
CA LEU A 75 44.61 -122.24 67.56
C LEU A 75 44.66 -121.00 66.65
N ALA A 76 43.52 -120.46 66.23
CA ALA A 76 43.46 -119.23 65.44
C ALA A 76 43.95 -118.01 66.25
N GLU A 77 43.43 -117.81 67.46
CA GLU A 77 43.81 -116.69 68.35
C GLU A 77 45.30 -116.76 68.77
N LYS A 78 45.86 -117.98 68.88
CA LYS A 78 47.29 -118.17 69.13
C LYS A 78 48.15 -117.75 67.94
N LYS A 79 47.74 -118.05 66.70
CA LYS A 79 48.44 -117.63 65.47
C LYS A 79 48.48 -116.10 65.33
N GLU A 80 47.38 -115.40 65.60
CA GLU A 80 47.37 -113.93 65.53
C GLU A 80 48.35 -113.27 66.51
N ARG A 81 48.48 -113.82 67.74
CA ARG A 81 49.49 -113.37 68.71
C ARG A 81 50.92 -113.64 68.22
N GLU A 82 51.16 -114.80 67.62
CA GLU A 82 52.48 -115.15 67.07
C GLU A 82 52.86 -114.25 65.88
N GLU A 83 51.91 -113.91 65.00
CA GLU A 83 52.10 -112.93 63.92
C GLU A 83 52.40 -111.52 64.45
N MET A 84 51.64 -111.00 65.43
CA MET A 84 51.94 -109.69 66.03
C MET A 84 53.33 -109.63 66.66
N HIS A 85 53.76 -110.71 67.31
CA HIS A 85 55.09 -110.80 67.91
C HIS A 85 56.20 -110.86 66.84
N LEU A 86 55.98 -111.54 65.71
CA LEU A 86 56.90 -111.52 64.57
C LEU A 86 56.99 -110.13 63.92
N ARG A 87 55.86 -109.44 63.70
CA ARG A 87 55.82 -108.05 63.20
C ARG A 87 56.58 -107.10 64.14
N SER A 88 56.42 -107.26 65.45
CA SER A 88 57.17 -106.51 66.47
C SER A 88 58.67 -106.79 66.43
N LYS A 89 59.07 -108.06 66.28
CA LYS A 89 60.49 -108.45 66.14
C LYS A 89 61.13 -107.97 64.84
N ALA A 90 60.36 -107.77 63.77
CA ALA A 90 60.85 -107.12 62.55
C ALA A 90 61.15 -105.63 62.82
N ALA A 91 60.17 -104.87 63.32
CA ALA A 91 60.33 -103.45 63.61
C ALA A 91 61.50 -103.12 64.56
N VAL A 92 61.80 -104.00 65.53
CA VAL A 92 62.95 -103.85 66.44
C VAL A 92 64.32 -104.16 65.80
N LYS A 93 64.37 -104.87 64.66
CA LYS A 93 65.63 -105.02 63.88
C LYS A 93 65.98 -103.74 63.12
N ASP A 94 64.97 -103.04 62.62
CA ASP A 94 65.13 -101.81 61.84
C ASP A 94 65.41 -100.58 62.74
N TRP A 95 65.26 -100.72 64.07
CA TRP A 95 65.59 -99.68 65.03
C TRP A 95 67.13 -99.64 65.29
N PRO A 96 67.85 -98.55 64.94
CA PRO A 96 69.31 -98.57 64.94
C PRO A 96 69.94 -98.74 66.33
N LYS A 97 70.78 -99.78 66.48
CA LYS A 97 71.50 -100.05 67.73
C LYS A 97 72.74 -99.16 67.87
N THR A 98 72.96 -98.67 69.08
CA THR A 98 73.99 -97.66 69.42
C THR A 98 75.42 -98.04 68.98
N THR A 99 75.75 -99.32 68.93
CA THR A 99 77.10 -99.82 68.64
C THR A 99 77.53 -99.60 67.17
N ASP A 100 76.65 -99.85 66.20
CA ASP A 100 76.98 -99.69 64.77
C ASP A 100 77.20 -98.21 64.42
N LEU A 101 76.42 -97.32 65.05
CA LEU A 101 76.56 -95.88 64.91
C LEU A 101 77.97 -95.39 65.29
N ALA A 102 78.66 -96.04 66.23
CA ALA A 102 80.04 -95.71 66.57
C ALA A 102 81.04 -96.10 65.47
N GLN A 103 80.90 -97.29 64.87
CA GLN A 103 81.77 -97.72 63.77
C GLN A 103 81.53 -96.89 62.49
N GLN A 104 80.26 -96.57 62.20
CA GLN A 104 79.89 -95.67 61.10
C GLN A 104 80.50 -94.28 61.31
N LYS A 105 80.43 -93.71 62.52
CA LYS A 105 81.08 -92.43 62.87
C LYS A 105 82.60 -92.47 62.64
N LEU A 106 83.28 -93.58 62.99
CA LEU A 106 84.73 -93.69 62.80
C LEU A 106 85.12 -93.76 61.31
N LYS A 107 84.39 -94.56 60.51
CA LYS A 107 84.58 -94.63 59.05
C LYS A 107 84.29 -93.29 58.39
N ALA A 108 83.20 -92.62 58.78
CA ALA A 108 82.85 -91.28 58.31
C ALA A 108 83.88 -90.20 58.72
N LYS A 109 84.56 -90.35 59.87
CA LYS A 109 85.66 -89.46 60.27
C LYS A 109 86.88 -89.63 59.36
N LYS A 110 87.29 -90.87 59.05
CA LYS A 110 88.39 -91.11 58.09
C LYS A 110 88.09 -90.54 56.71
N LEU A 111 86.88 -90.78 56.18
CA LEU A 111 86.45 -90.23 54.88
C LEU A 111 86.36 -88.69 54.87
N ARG A 112 86.17 -88.04 56.02
CA ARG A 112 86.32 -86.58 56.15
C ARG A 112 87.80 -86.20 56.14
N GLU A 113 88.63 -86.82 56.97
CA GLU A 113 90.07 -86.56 57.04
C GLU A 113 90.84 -86.88 55.74
N GLU A 114 90.31 -87.72 54.86
CA GLU A 114 90.88 -87.99 53.53
C GLU A 114 90.50 -86.89 52.54
N ARG A 115 89.21 -86.53 52.46
CA ARG A 115 88.74 -85.41 51.64
C ARG A 115 89.34 -84.06 52.08
N GLU A 116 89.44 -83.80 53.38
CA GLU A 116 90.12 -82.62 53.93
C GLU A 116 91.62 -82.56 53.57
N LYS A 117 92.26 -83.69 53.22
CA LYS A 117 93.65 -83.71 52.70
C LYS A 117 93.69 -83.56 51.19
N GLU A 118 92.70 -84.05 50.46
CA GLU A 118 92.56 -83.84 49.02
C GLU A 118 92.19 -82.39 48.68
N GLU A 119 91.29 -81.78 49.46
CA GLU A 119 90.95 -80.36 49.42
C GLU A 119 92.18 -79.48 49.68
N ARG A 120 93.01 -79.82 50.68
CA ARG A 120 94.29 -79.11 50.93
C ARG A 120 95.25 -79.22 49.74
N LYS A 121 95.48 -80.43 49.22
CA LYS A 121 96.31 -80.63 48.01
C LYS A 121 95.79 -79.86 46.80
N LEU A 122 94.47 -79.73 46.65
CA LEU A 122 93.87 -78.97 45.56
C LEU A 122 94.11 -77.46 45.74
N LEU A 123 93.99 -76.95 46.96
CA LEU A 123 94.33 -75.55 47.30
C LEU A 123 95.82 -75.27 47.11
N ASP A 124 96.71 -76.20 47.49
CA ASP A 124 98.15 -76.09 47.25
C ASP A 124 98.45 -75.97 45.73
N LEU A 125 97.81 -76.82 44.91
CA LEU A 125 97.93 -76.78 43.44
C LEU A 125 97.29 -75.54 42.80
N GLU A 126 96.23 -74.98 43.38
CA GLU A 126 95.59 -73.74 42.91
C GLU A 126 96.44 -72.52 43.25
N GLU A 127 97.01 -72.44 44.46
CA GLU A 127 97.94 -71.39 44.85
C GLU A 127 99.24 -71.47 44.06
N GLU A 128 99.78 -72.66 43.77
CA GLU A 128 100.90 -72.83 42.84
C GLU A 128 100.60 -72.27 41.45
N GLN A 129 99.41 -72.57 40.89
CA GLN A 129 98.96 -72.03 39.61
C GLN A 129 98.77 -70.51 39.65
N PHE A 130 98.18 -69.96 40.71
CA PHE A 130 98.00 -68.52 40.90
C PHE A 130 99.34 -67.78 41.01
N GLN A 131 100.29 -68.34 41.75
CA GLN A 131 101.65 -67.79 41.87
C GLN A 131 102.48 -68.00 40.60
N ALA A 132 102.23 -69.06 39.81
CA ALA A 132 102.79 -69.21 38.47
C ALA A 132 102.20 -68.18 37.49
N ALA A 133 100.90 -67.90 37.57
CA ALA A 133 100.22 -66.87 36.78
C ALA A 133 100.74 -65.46 37.11
N LYS A 134 100.89 -65.12 38.40
CA LYS A 134 101.54 -63.85 38.84
C LYS A 134 102.97 -63.74 38.34
N ARG A 135 103.79 -64.81 38.45
CA ARG A 135 105.16 -64.84 37.94
C ARG A 135 105.21 -64.63 36.43
N LYS A 136 104.31 -65.30 35.68
CA LYS A 136 104.15 -65.10 34.23
C LYS A 136 103.73 -63.67 33.89
N GLU A 137 102.77 -63.09 34.60
CA GLU A 137 102.30 -61.72 34.34
C GLU A 137 103.40 -60.69 34.62
N ALA A 138 104.16 -60.84 35.72
CA ALA A 138 105.31 -59.99 36.01
C ALA A 138 106.38 -60.08 34.91
N ILE A 139 106.68 -61.29 34.44
CA ILE A 139 107.58 -61.54 33.30
C ILE A 139 107.04 -60.90 32.02
N ASP A 140 105.76 -61.03 31.70
CA ASP A 140 105.18 -60.49 30.46
C ASP A 140 105.01 -58.96 30.50
N ARG A 141 104.78 -58.36 31.69
CA ARG A 141 104.90 -56.91 31.92
C ARG A 141 106.34 -56.44 31.70
N ALA A 142 107.34 -57.16 32.22
CA ALA A 142 108.74 -56.84 32.02
C ALA A 142 109.18 -56.97 30.56
N LYS A 143 108.74 -58.02 29.84
CA LYS A 143 108.96 -58.18 28.39
C LYS A 143 108.38 -57.01 27.60
N LYS A 144 107.14 -56.59 27.89
CA LYS A 144 106.53 -55.41 27.25
C LYS A 144 107.35 -54.15 27.49
N TYR A 145 107.78 -53.91 28.74
CA TYR A 145 108.65 -52.77 29.06
C TYR A 145 109.97 -52.80 28.28
N LEU A 146 110.69 -53.92 28.29
CA LEU A 146 111.94 -54.09 27.54
C LEU A 146 111.75 -53.95 26.01
N TYR A 147 110.62 -54.42 25.48
CA TYR A 147 110.26 -54.24 24.07
C TYR A 147 110.04 -52.76 23.72
N TYR A 148 109.29 -52.01 24.53
CA TYR A 148 109.13 -50.57 24.35
C TYR A 148 110.42 -49.77 24.60
N GLN A 149 111.36 -50.30 25.40
CA GLN A 149 112.69 -49.71 25.57
C GLN A 149 113.64 -49.93 24.38
N ASN A 150 113.30 -50.77 23.40
CA ASN A 150 114.11 -50.96 22.20
C ASN A 150 114.09 -49.70 21.31
N GLU A 151 115.26 -49.20 20.90
CA GLU A 151 115.37 -47.96 20.11
C GLU A 151 114.62 -48.01 18.78
N ARG A 152 114.55 -49.17 18.09
CA ARG A 152 113.74 -49.31 16.86
C ARG A 152 112.26 -49.15 17.14
N VAL A 153 111.80 -49.60 18.31
CA VAL A 153 110.40 -49.49 18.76
C VAL A 153 110.10 -48.05 19.18
N LYS A 154 111.01 -47.36 19.88
CA LYS A 154 110.89 -45.92 20.20
C LYS A 154 110.80 -45.07 18.93
N GLN A 155 111.70 -45.31 17.97
CA GLN A 155 111.70 -44.65 16.66
C GLN A 155 110.36 -44.85 15.94
N LEU A 156 109.83 -46.08 15.90
CA LEU A 156 108.53 -46.37 15.31
C LEU A 156 107.37 -45.62 16.00
N HIS A 157 107.35 -45.55 17.34
CA HIS A 157 106.33 -44.76 18.06
C HIS A 157 106.46 -43.25 17.80
N SER A 158 107.69 -42.73 17.65
CA SER A 158 107.89 -41.31 17.29
C SER A 158 107.42 -41.00 15.86
N ALA A 159 107.58 -41.93 14.92
CA ALA A 159 107.08 -41.81 13.56
C ALA A 159 105.55 -41.95 13.48
N LEU A 160 104.95 -42.79 14.32
CA LEU A 160 103.50 -42.89 14.48
C LEU A 160 102.92 -41.55 14.97
N LEU A 161 103.47 -41.00 16.05
CA LEU A 161 103.05 -39.70 16.59
C LEU A 161 103.19 -38.57 15.55
N LEU A 162 104.29 -38.55 14.79
CA LEU A 162 104.46 -37.58 13.69
C LEU A 162 103.38 -37.75 12.61
N THR A 163 103.00 -38.98 12.28
CA THR A 163 101.95 -39.27 11.30
C THR A 163 100.57 -38.80 11.80
N GLU A 164 100.28 -38.95 13.09
CA GLU A 164 99.06 -38.45 13.71
C GLU A 164 99.01 -36.92 13.72
N VAL A 165 100.12 -36.25 14.09
CA VAL A 165 100.26 -34.79 14.08
C VAL A 165 100.13 -34.22 12.65
N LEU A 166 100.66 -34.90 11.63
CA LEU A 166 100.50 -34.50 10.23
C LEU A 166 99.03 -34.62 9.78
N ARG A 167 98.35 -35.72 10.13
CA ARG A 167 96.91 -35.90 9.86
C ARG A 167 96.06 -34.82 10.52
N GLU A 168 96.36 -34.45 11.76
CA GLU A 168 95.68 -33.35 12.46
C GLU A 168 95.97 -31.98 11.82
N ARG A 169 97.22 -31.73 11.42
CA ARG A 169 97.60 -30.52 10.68
C ARG A 169 96.81 -30.37 9.37
N ASP A 170 96.68 -31.44 8.60
CA ASP A 170 95.93 -31.40 7.34
C ASP A 170 94.43 -31.16 7.58
N ALA A 171 93.84 -31.78 8.61
CA ALA A 171 92.48 -31.48 9.03
C ALA A 171 92.30 -30.00 9.47
N GLN A 172 93.27 -29.43 10.19
CA GLN A 172 93.28 -28.00 10.53
C GLN A 172 93.41 -27.10 9.30
N VAL A 173 94.20 -27.50 8.29
CA VAL A 173 94.34 -26.78 7.02
C VAL A 173 93.03 -26.80 6.22
N GLU A 174 92.35 -27.95 6.11
CA GLU A 174 91.03 -28.02 5.46
C GLU A 174 89.96 -27.23 6.23
N PHE A 175 89.94 -27.30 7.56
CA PHE A 175 89.06 -26.45 8.37
C PHE A 175 89.33 -24.96 8.15
N LYS A 176 90.60 -24.54 8.05
CA LYS A 176 90.99 -23.15 7.76
C LYS A 176 90.58 -22.72 6.34
N LYS A 177 90.74 -23.59 5.34
CA LYS A 177 90.25 -23.39 3.96
C LYS A 177 88.73 -23.20 3.96
N LEU A 178 87.99 -24.13 4.56
CA LEU A 178 86.52 -24.09 4.66
C LEU A 178 86.04 -22.80 5.34
N LYS A 179 86.63 -22.44 6.49
CA LYS A 179 86.34 -21.18 7.20
C LYS A 179 86.58 -19.96 6.30
N SER A 180 87.68 -19.92 5.54
CA SER A 180 87.94 -18.83 4.58
C SER A 180 86.91 -18.78 3.44
N GLY A 181 86.41 -19.94 2.98
CA GLY A 181 85.34 -20.03 1.99
C GLY A 181 84.00 -19.50 2.51
N VAL A 182 83.64 -19.83 3.76
CA VAL A 182 82.43 -19.30 4.42
C VAL A 182 82.53 -17.78 4.61
N HIS A 183 83.70 -17.24 5.00
CA HIS A 183 83.90 -15.79 5.09
C HIS A 183 83.78 -15.10 3.72
N LYS A 184 84.27 -15.72 2.63
CA LYS A 184 84.08 -15.20 1.26
C LYS A 184 82.62 -15.20 0.83
N LYS A 185 81.87 -16.29 1.06
CA LYS A 185 80.44 -16.37 0.78
C LYS A 185 79.65 -15.31 1.53
N LYS A 186 79.86 -15.16 2.85
CA LYS A 186 79.27 -14.06 3.63
C LYS A 186 79.65 -12.68 3.09
N GLY A 187 80.88 -12.48 2.63
CA GLY A 187 81.27 -11.24 1.96
C GLY A 187 80.41 -10.93 0.72
N GLN A 188 80.18 -11.94 -0.12
CA GLN A 188 79.35 -11.84 -1.33
C GLN A 188 77.85 -11.66 -1.02
N GLU A 189 77.34 -12.36 0.00
CA GLU A 189 75.97 -12.21 0.52
C GLU A 189 75.73 -10.77 1.00
N MET A 190 76.60 -10.24 1.86
CA MET A 190 76.52 -8.84 2.33
C MET A 190 76.70 -7.82 1.18
N GLU A 191 77.44 -8.15 0.12
CA GLU A 191 77.57 -7.29 -1.06
C GLU A 191 76.29 -7.30 -1.92
N HIS A 192 75.61 -8.45 -2.01
CA HIS A 192 74.30 -8.56 -2.66
C HIS A 192 73.24 -7.76 -1.91
N GLU A 193 73.14 -7.95 -0.59
CA GLU A 193 72.22 -7.18 0.28
C GLU A 193 72.42 -5.66 0.14
N ARG A 194 73.68 -5.18 0.05
CA ARG A 194 73.99 -3.77 -0.20
C ARG A 194 73.50 -3.30 -1.57
N LYS A 195 73.67 -4.10 -2.62
CA LYS A 195 73.17 -3.76 -3.97
C LYS A 195 71.64 -3.71 -3.99
N GLU A 196 70.97 -4.67 -3.36
CA GLU A 196 69.51 -4.63 -3.20
C GLU A 196 69.03 -3.46 -2.33
N ALA A 197 69.79 -3.05 -1.31
CA ALA A 197 69.46 -1.87 -0.51
C ALA A 197 69.52 -0.59 -1.37
N ILE A 198 70.60 -0.42 -2.15
CA ILE A 198 70.75 0.71 -3.09
C ILE A 198 69.61 0.72 -4.14
N ILE A 199 69.23 -0.45 -4.69
CA ILE A 199 68.10 -0.55 -5.63
C ILE A 199 66.78 -0.17 -4.94
N ARG A 200 66.53 -0.65 -3.71
CA ARG A 200 65.34 -0.28 -2.92
C ARG A 200 65.28 1.21 -2.60
N GLU A 201 66.41 1.85 -2.30
CA GLU A 201 66.51 3.30 -2.11
C GLU A 201 66.24 4.07 -3.41
N GLN A 202 66.80 3.62 -4.55
CA GLN A 202 66.53 4.22 -5.86
C GLN A 202 65.05 4.10 -6.25
N GLU A 203 64.42 2.94 -6.02
CA GLU A 203 62.98 2.76 -6.20
C GLU A 203 62.17 3.67 -5.28
N ALA A 204 62.52 3.77 -3.99
CA ALA A 204 61.85 4.65 -3.04
C ALA A 204 61.96 6.12 -3.48
N HIS A 205 63.13 6.55 -3.99
CA HIS A 205 63.33 7.88 -4.53
C HIS A 205 62.50 8.13 -5.80
N GLN A 206 62.41 7.15 -6.72
CA GLN A 206 61.52 7.25 -7.89
C GLN A 206 60.03 7.32 -7.49
N ARG A 207 59.60 6.58 -6.46
CA ARG A 207 58.23 6.64 -5.92
C ARG A 207 57.95 8.02 -5.32
N TYR A 208 58.89 8.56 -4.55
CA TYR A 208 58.82 9.93 -4.00
C TYR A 208 58.72 11.00 -5.10
N LEU A 209 59.54 10.92 -6.16
CA LEU A 209 59.46 11.87 -7.28
C LEU A 209 58.13 11.80 -8.03
N LYS A 210 57.60 10.58 -8.27
CA LYS A 210 56.26 10.39 -8.88
C LYS A 210 55.16 10.98 -8.00
N GLU A 211 55.23 10.79 -6.68
CA GLU A 211 54.30 11.37 -5.72
C GLU A 211 54.43 12.90 -5.64
N GLN A 212 55.64 13.45 -5.75
CA GLN A 212 55.88 14.90 -5.82
C GLN A 212 55.31 15.51 -7.10
N ALA A 213 55.39 14.82 -8.25
CA ALA A 213 54.74 15.25 -9.49
C ALA A 213 53.21 15.28 -9.33
N LEU A 214 52.61 14.17 -8.85
CA LEU A 214 51.16 14.10 -8.58
C LEU A 214 50.66 15.23 -7.67
N ARG A 215 51.41 15.57 -6.61
CA ARG A 215 51.09 16.72 -5.74
C ARG A 215 51.11 18.07 -6.48
N ARG A 216 52.01 18.26 -7.45
CA ARG A 216 52.05 19.48 -8.28
C ARG A 216 50.84 19.56 -9.20
N ASP A 217 50.49 18.45 -9.85
CA ASP A 217 49.34 18.38 -10.77
C ASP A 217 48.02 18.64 -10.03
N GLN A 218 47.85 18.04 -8.84
CA GLN A 218 46.72 18.31 -7.94
C GLN A 218 46.65 19.78 -7.50
N LEU A 219 47.79 20.41 -7.17
CA LEU A 219 47.83 21.83 -6.84
C LEU A 219 47.45 22.71 -8.04
N GLU A 220 47.82 22.33 -9.27
CA GLU A 220 47.45 23.07 -10.47
C GLU A 220 45.96 22.92 -10.80
N GLN A 221 45.37 21.74 -10.67
CA GLN A 221 43.92 21.52 -10.74
C GLN A 221 43.16 22.39 -9.71
N ILE A 222 43.67 22.47 -8.48
CA ILE A 222 43.09 23.32 -7.43
C ILE A 222 43.17 24.82 -7.81
N LYS A 223 44.25 25.28 -8.47
CA LYS A 223 44.32 26.66 -9.00
C LYS A 223 43.32 26.88 -10.13
N GLN A 224 43.22 25.94 -11.07
CA GLN A 224 42.28 26.01 -12.21
C GLN A 224 40.83 26.10 -11.73
N HIS A 225 40.41 25.26 -10.79
CA HIS A 225 39.08 25.34 -10.18
C HIS A 225 38.85 26.63 -9.38
N LYS A 226 39.86 27.14 -8.67
CA LYS A 226 39.79 28.46 -8.00
C LYS A 226 39.62 29.60 -9.02
N HIS A 227 40.29 29.54 -10.17
CA HIS A 227 40.16 30.52 -11.24
C HIS A 227 38.77 30.45 -11.91
N GLN A 228 38.30 29.25 -12.28
CA GLN A 228 36.94 29.01 -12.78
C GLN A 228 35.87 29.55 -11.80
N ALA A 229 36.02 29.26 -10.50
CA ALA A 229 35.11 29.77 -9.47
C ALA A 229 35.19 31.30 -9.28
N ALA A 230 36.31 31.94 -9.63
CA ALA A 230 36.43 33.40 -9.64
C ALA A 230 35.77 34.02 -10.88
N LEU A 231 35.88 33.38 -12.06
CA LEU A 231 35.17 33.78 -13.28
C LEU A 231 33.64 33.65 -13.10
N ALA A 232 33.15 32.51 -12.61
CA ALA A 232 31.72 32.30 -12.35
C ALA A 232 31.16 33.32 -11.33
N LYS A 233 31.96 33.75 -10.33
CA LYS A 233 31.60 34.84 -9.40
C LYS A 233 31.59 36.22 -10.05
N LEU A 234 32.34 36.44 -11.13
CA LEU A 234 32.30 37.67 -11.93
C LEU A 234 31.08 37.66 -12.86
N GLU A 235 30.75 36.51 -13.45
CA GLU A 235 29.60 36.32 -14.31
C GLU A 235 28.28 36.46 -13.54
N ALA A 236 28.14 35.79 -12.40
CA ALA A 236 26.97 35.95 -11.52
C ALA A 236 26.76 37.40 -11.03
N LYS A 237 27.84 38.21 -10.91
CA LYS A 237 27.72 39.65 -10.66
C LYS A 237 27.18 40.41 -11.87
N ARG A 238 27.69 40.14 -13.07
CA ARG A 238 27.21 40.74 -14.33
C ARG A 238 25.74 40.39 -14.59
N GLU A 239 25.34 39.14 -14.37
CA GLU A 239 23.95 38.69 -14.43
C GLU A 239 23.09 39.40 -13.38
N GLY A 240 23.56 39.51 -12.13
CA GLY A 240 22.89 40.25 -11.07
C GLY A 240 22.67 41.74 -11.43
N GLU A 241 23.67 42.41 -12.01
CA GLU A 241 23.52 43.77 -12.54
C GLU A 241 22.52 43.86 -13.70
N GLN A 242 22.53 42.89 -14.62
CA GLN A 242 21.55 42.85 -15.72
C GLN A 242 20.12 42.68 -15.20
N ILE A 243 19.92 41.78 -14.22
CA ILE A 243 18.63 41.58 -13.55
C ILE A 243 18.18 42.86 -12.82
N GLN A 244 19.08 43.58 -12.15
CA GLN A 244 18.77 44.88 -11.54
C GLN A 244 18.34 45.93 -12.56
N ARG A 245 19.07 46.06 -13.69
CA ARG A 245 18.73 46.98 -14.78
C ARG A 245 17.37 46.63 -15.42
N LEU A 246 17.10 45.34 -15.64
CA LEU A 246 15.81 44.85 -16.14
C LEU A 246 14.67 45.11 -15.15
N ASN A 247 14.91 44.95 -13.84
CA ASN A 247 13.92 45.27 -12.81
C ASN A 247 13.59 46.78 -12.80
N GLN A 248 14.59 47.65 -12.90
CA GLN A 248 14.40 49.11 -13.01
C GLN A 248 13.56 49.47 -14.24
N LEU A 249 13.86 48.88 -15.41
CA LEU A 249 13.08 49.08 -16.64
C LEU A 249 11.63 48.60 -16.49
N TYR A 250 11.40 47.47 -15.82
CA TYR A 250 10.07 46.94 -15.55
C TYR A 250 9.26 47.84 -14.59
N GLN A 251 9.88 48.40 -13.55
CA GLN A 251 9.23 49.38 -12.67
C GLN A 251 8.86 50.67 -13.43
N LEU A 252 9.73 51.16 -14.31
CA LEU A 252 9.44 52.29 -15.20
C LEU A 252 8.29 51.98 -16.18
N GLU A 253 8.20 50.75 -16.67
CA GLU A 253 7.07 50.34 -17.52
C GLU A 253 5.75 50.29 -16.74
N ILE A 254 5.76 49.80 -15.49
CA ILE A 254 4.60 49.85 -14.58
C ILE A 254 4.18 51.30 -14.30
N GLN A 255 5.13 52.22 -14.11
CA GLN A 255 4.84 53.65 -13.93
C GLN A 255 4.18 54.24 -15.18
N ARG A 256 4.76 54.07 -16.37
CA ARG A 256 4.18 54.53 -17.64
C ARG A 256 2.80 53.95 -17.93
N ARG A 257 2.55 52.68 -17.57
CA ARG A 257 1.23 52.06 -17.69
C ARG A 257 0.20 52.75 -16.77
N LYS A 258 0.56 53.08 -15.53
CA LYS A 258 -0.30 53.82 -14.59
C LYS A 258 -0.53 55.27 -15.02
N GLU A 259 0.49 55.94 -15.55
CA GLU A 259 0.39 57.30 -16.11
C GLU A 259 -0.61 57.32 -17.27
N LYS A 260 -0.49 56.40 -18.23
CA LYS A 260 -1.48 56.23 -19.30
C LYS A 260 -2.88 55.91 -18.79
N GLU A 261 -3.01 55.00 -17.82
CA GLU A 261 -4.31 54.66 -17.24
C GLU A 261 -4.96 55.85 -16.51
N GLN A 262 -4.17 56.82 -16.03
CA GLN A 262 -4.68 58.09 -15.49
C GLN A 262 -5.03 59.10 -16.60
N GLU A 263 -4.22 59.17 -17.65
CA GLU A 263 -4.45 60.03 -18.82
C GLU A 263 -5.72 59.62 -19.58
N GLU A 264 -5.92 58.33 -19.84
CA GLU A 264 -7.12 57.74 -20.44
C GLU A 264 -8.39 58.02 -19.58
N LYS A 265 -8.26 57.97 -18.24
CA LYS A 265 -9.36 58.33 -17.33
C LYS A 265 -9.68 59.82 -17.35
N ALA A 266 -8.65 60.68 -17.40
CA ALA A 266 -8.83 62.12 -17.54
C ALA A 266 -9.44 62.48 -18.91
N GLU A 267 -9.05 61.79 -19.98
CA GLU A 267 -9.63 61.95 -21.31
C GLU A 267 -11.10 61.52 -21.37
N CYS A 268 -11.43 60.34 -20.85
CA CYS A 268 -12.81 59.88 -20.72
C CYS A 268 -13.67 60.88 -19.91
N GLN A 269 -13.11 61.49 -18.86
CA GLN A 269 -13.76 62.58 -18.12
C GLN A 269 -13.94 63.84 -18.97
N ARG A 270 -12.94 64.29 -19.75
CA ARG A 270 -13.07 65.43 -20.68
C ARG A 270 -14.18 65.20 -21.69
N GLN A 271 -14.13 64.08 -22.41
CA GLN A 271 -15.14 63.66 -23.40
C GLN A 271 -16.56 63.59 -22.82
N HIS A 272 -16.70 63.16 -21.56
CA HIS A 272 -18.00 63.18 -20.87
C HIS A 272 -18.49 64.61 -20.58
N HIS A 273 -17.62 65.52 -20.12
CA HIS A 273 -17.99 66.93 -19.88
C HIS A 273 -18.30 67.68 -21.19
N GLU A 274 -17.57 67.39 -22.26
CA GLU A 274 -17.84 67.88 -23.62
C GLU A 274 -19.22 67.40 -24.08
N HIS A 275 -19.48 66.09 -24.05
CA HIS A 275 -20.78 65.54 -24.45
C HIS A 275 -21.96 66.05 -23.59
N VAL A 276 -21.77 66.26 -22.29
CA VAL A 276 -22.78 66.88 -21.40
C VAL A 276 -22.99 68.37 -21.72
N SER A 277 -21.99 69.05 -22.29
CA SER A 277 -22.11 70.43 -22.76
C SER A 277 -22.82 70.48 -24.11
N ASP A 278 -22.46 69.60 -25.05
CA ASP A 278 -23.17 69.44 -26.34
C ASP A 278 -24.65 69.11 -26.11
N GLN A 279 -24.99 68.21 -25.17
CA GLN A 279 -26.38 67.92 -24.82
C GLN A 279 -27.16 69.16 -24.33
N LYS A 280 -26.50 70.11 -23.64
CA LYS A 280 -27.15 71.37 -23.22
C LYS A 280 -27.34 72.31 -24.41
N ILE A 281 -26.35 72.39 -25.29
CA ILE A 281 -26.41 73.21 -26.53
C ILE A 281 -27.53 72.69 -27.44
N ILE A 282 -27.60 71.37 -27.66
CA ILE A 282 -28.67 70.73 -28.46
C ILE A 282 -30.04 71.01 -27.85
N LYS A 283 -30.21 70.87 -26.53
CA LYS A 283 -31.47 71.18 -25.84
C LYS A 283 -31.86 72.66 -25.97
N ALA A 284 -30.92 73.59 -25.79
CA ALA A 284 -31.21 75.02 -25.96
C ALA A 284 -31.60 75.37 -27.41
N ILE A 285 -30.97 74.74 -28.41
CA ILE A 285 -31.34 74.87 -29.83
C ILE A 285 -32.73 74.28 -30.10
N GLU A 286 -33.08 73.17 -29.46
CA GLU A 286 -34.38 72.53 -29.62
C GLU A 286 -35.50 73.31 -28.90
N GLU A 287 -35.24 73.82 -27.69
CA GLU A 287 -36.11 74.75 -26.96
C GLU A 287 -36.34 76.05 -27.76
N GLN A 288 -35.29 76.64 -28.36
CA GLN A 288 -35.44 77.79 -29.26
C GLN A 288 -36.34 77.44 -30.47
N LYS A 289 -36.14 76.28 -31.10
CA LYS A 289 -37.00 75.84 -32.22
C LYS A 289 -38.45 75.64 -31.78
N GLN A 290 -38.71 75.07 -30.61
CA GLN A 290 -40.09 74.95 -30.08
C GLN A 290 -40.71 76.34 -29.88
N MET A 291 -39.98 77.29 -29.31
CA MET A 291 -40.43 78.68 -29.20
C MET A 291 -40.72 79.31 -30.57
N GLU A 292 -39.86 79.12 -31.57
CA GLU A 292 -40.06 79.63 -32.93
C GLU A 292 -41.29 79.01 -33.63
N GLU A 293 -41.52 77.70 -33.48
CA GLU A 293 -42.72 77.04 -34.02
C GLU A 293 -44.00 77.44 -33.24
N ASP A 294 -43.94 77.58 -31.92
CA ASP A 294 -45.05 78.11 -31.12
C ASP A 294 -45.39 79.55 -31.52
N ASP A 295 -44.39 80.38 -31.81
CA ASP A 295 -44.60 81.76 -32.30
C ASP A 295 -45.28 81.77 -33.68
N ARG A 296 -44.90 80.86 -34.59
CA ARG A 296 -45.60 80.65 -35.87
C ARG A 296 -47.02 80.13 -35.66
N ILE A 297 -47.26 79.20 -34.74
CA ILE A 297 -48.59 78.69 -34.40
C ILE A 297 -49.47 79.83 -33.87
N ARG A 298 -48.96 80.66 -32.96
CA ARG A 298 -49.68 81.84 -32.43
C ARG A 298 -49.94 82.89 -33.53
N ALA A 299 -49.02 83.08 -34.48
CA ALA A 299 -49.24 83.94 -35.64
C ALA A 299 -50.33 83.40 -36.59
N HIS A 300 -50.29 82.11 -36.93
CA HIS A 300 -51.32 81.45 -37.72
C HIS A 300 -52.69 81.44 -37.03
N PHE A 301 -52.74 81.31 -35.70
CA PHE A 301 -53.98 81.42 -34.94
C PHE A 301 -54.57 82.83 -35.03
N LYS A 302 -53.76 83.88 -34.79
CA LYS A 302 -54.20 85.28 -34.94
C LYS A 302 -54.69 85.58 -36.37
N ALA A 303 -54.01 85.07 -37.39
CA ALA A 303 -54.44 85.22 -38.79
C ALA A 303 -55.79 84.52 -39.05
N LYS A 304 -55.99 83.30 -38.54
CA LYS A 304 -57.30 82.61 -38.61
C LYS A 304 -58.39 83.37 -37.86
N GLU A 305 -58.07 84.00 -36.72
CA GLU A 305 -59.00 84.82 -35.95
C GLU A 305 -59.43 86.08 -36.71
N THR A 306 -58.51 86.79 -37.38
CA THR A 306 -58.86 87.96 -38.21
C THR A 306 -59.67 87.57 -39.44
N ILE A 307 -59.33 86.46 -40.10
CA ILE A 307 -60.13 85.90 -41.20
C ILE A 307 -61.55 85.53 -40.71
N ALA A 308 -61.69 84.91 -39.53
CA ALA A 308 -62.99 84.58 -38.96
C ALA A 308 -63.82 85.82 -38.58
N LYS A 309 -63.19 86.93 -38.18
CA LYS A 309 -63.87 88.22 -37.97
C LYS A 309 -64.38 88.80 -39.29
N LEU A 310 -63.53 88.87 -40.31
CA LEU A 310 -63.90 89.34 -41.65
C LEU A 310 -65.03 88.49 -42.28
N ILE A 311 -65.03 87.17 -42.06
CA ILE A 311 -66.13 86.28 -42.49
C ILE A 311 -67.41 86.63 -41.75
N LYS A 312 -67.40 86.78 -40.41
CA LYS A 312 -68.59 87.18 -39.64
C LYS A 312 -69.14 88.55 -40.05
N GLU A 313 -68.26 89.50 -40.33
CA GLU A 313 -68.64 90.84 -40.83
C GLU A 313 -69.28 90.74 -42.22
N LYS A 314 -68.71 89.97 -43.16
CA LYS A 314 -69.30 89.76 -44.48
C LYS A 314 -70.59 88.95 -44.45
N GLU A 315 -70.72 87.95 -43.58
CA GLU A 315 -72.00 87.28 -43.35
C GLU A 315 -73.05 88.25 -42.78
N ALA A 316 -72.68 89.11 -41.83
CA ALA A 316 -73.60 90.10 -41.26
C ALA A 316 -74.03 91.14 -42.31
N GLU A 317 -73.13 91.60 -43.16
CA GLU A 317 -73.43 92.48 -44.28
C GLU A 317 -74.34 91.80 -45.32
N MET A 318 -74.08 90.54 -45.68
CA MET A 318 -74.95 89.75 -46.56
C MET A 318 -76.33 89.50 -45.94
N ARG A 319 -76.42 89.29 -44.61
CA ARG A 319 -77.69 89.23 -43.87
C ARG A 319 -78.44 90.56 -43.93
N ARG A 320 -77.75 91.71 -43.75
CA ARG A 320 -78.36 93.05 -43.89
C ARG A 320 -78.88 93.30 -45.30
N LEU A 321 -78.08 93.04 -46.34
CA LEU A 321 -78.49 93.17 -47.74
C LEU A 321 -79.64 92.24 -48.12
N THR A 322 -79.74 91.07 -47.48
CA THR A 322 -80.88 90.14 -47.66
C THR A 322 -82.13 90.67 -46.95
N GLN A 323 -81.97 91.18 -45.72
CA GLN A 323 -83.07 91.80 -44.98
C GLN A 323 -83.60 93.04 -45.70
N GLU A 324 -82.73 93.93 -46.21
CA GLU A 324 -83.13 95.10 -47.01
C GLU A 324 -83.88 94.73 -48.29
N ARG A 325 -83.63 93.54 -48.87
CA ARG A 325 -84.43 93.01 -49.99
C ARG A 325 -85.80 92.53 -49.51
N HIS A 326 -85.87 91.82 -48.39
CA HIS A 326 -87.14 91.41 -47.79
C HIS A 326 -87.97 92.63 -47.38
N ASP A 327 -87.39 93.63 -46.72
CA ASP A 327 -88.05 94.85 -46.27
C ASP A 327 -88.57 95.67 -47.47
N LYS A 328 -87.84 95.71 -48.59
CA LYS A 328 -88.31 96.29 -49.86
C LYS A 328 -89.53 95.53 -50.40
N ILE A 329 -89.50 94.21 -50.44
CA ILE A 329 -90.64 93.37 -50.87
C ILE A 329 -91.85 93.59 -49.94
N ILE A 330 -91.64 93.62 -48.63
CA ILE A 330 -92.67 93.90 -47.62
C ILE A 330 -93.27 95.30 -47.82
N SER A 331 -92.44 96.32 -48.11
CA SER A 331 -92.92 97.68 -48.37
C SER A 331 -93.76 97.75 -49.66
N GLN A 332 -93.37 97.03 -50.72
CA GLN A 332 -94.11 96.97 -51.99
C GLN A 332 -95.45 96.23 -51.82
N LEU A 333 -95.45 95.09 -51.12
CA LEU A 333 -96.66 94.37 -50.75
C LEU A 333 -97.58 95.22 -49.84
N SER A 334 -97.02 96.00 -48.92
CA SER A 334 -97.77 96.92 -48.07
C SER A 334 -98.43 98.05 -48.88
N VAL A 335 -97.73 98.63 -49.87
CA VAL A 335 -98.33 99.63 -50.78
C VAL A 335 -99.46 99.00 -51.60
N GLN A 336 -99.27 97.81 -52.17
CA GLN A 336 -100.32 97.09 -52.91
C GLN A 336 -101.54 96.76 -52.03
N MET A 337 -101.31 96.34 -50.78
CA MET A 337 -102.37 96.08 -49.80
C MET A 337 -103.16 97.35 -49.48
N ASN A 338 -102.47 98.48 -49.24
CA ASN A 338 -103.11 99.77 -48.96
C ASN A 338 -103.89 100.32 -50.17
N GLU A 339 -103.42 100.10 -51.41
CA GLU A 339 -104.22 100.43 -52.59
C GLU A 339 -105.45 99.53 -52.76
N ALA A 340 -105.34 98.23 -52.45
CA ALA A 340 -106.47 97.32 -52.49
C ALA A 340 -107.55 97.72 -51.46
N LEU A 341 -107.15 98.01 -50.22
CA LEU A 341 -108.04 98.49 -49.16
C LEU A 341 -108.77 99.78 -49.58
N LYS A 342 -108.04 100.79 -50.11
CA LYS A 342 -108.67 102.03 -50.60
C LYS A 342 -109.70 101.79 -51.71
N ARG A 343 -109.46 100.85 -52.62
CA ARG A 343 -110.43 100.49 -53.67
C ARG A 343 -111.69 99.85 -53.08
N GLU A 344 -111.58 99.08 -52.01
CA GLU A 344 -112.75 98.52 -51.31
C GLU A 344 -113.48 99.56 -50.46
N ASP A 345 -112.77 100.46 -49.76
CA ASP A 345 -113.35 101.60 -49.05
C ASP A 345 -114.16 102.51 -50.00
N ASP A 346 -113.61 102.82 -51.18
CA ASP A 346 -114.30 103.55 -52.25
C ASP A 346 -115.56 102.82 -52.74
N HIS A 347 -115.57 101.48 -52.72
CA HIS A 347 -116.79 100.70 -53.03
C HIS A 347 -117.81 100.75 -51.89
N LEU A 348 -117.36 100.60 -50.65
CA LEU A 348 -118.21 100.62 -49.46
C LEU A 348 -118.94 101.96 -49.31
N ALA A 349 -118.23 103.08 -49.50
CA ALA A 349 -118.81 104.43 -49.48
C ALA A 349 -119.91 104.64 -50.54
N ARG A 350 -119.74 104.07 -51.75
CA ARG A 350 -120.72 104.16 -52.84
C ARG A 350 -121.99 103.35 -52.57
N ASP A 351 -121.90 102.23 -51.86
CA ASP A 351 -123.08 101.43 -51.50
C ASP A 351 -123.78 101.94 -50.22
N ILE A 352 -123.06 102.56 -49.29
CA ILE A 352 -123.66 103.33 -48.17
C ILE A 352 -124.52 104.48 -48.72
N ALA A 353 -123.99 105.31 -49.61
CA ALA A 353 -124.72 106.45 -50.17
C ALA A 353 -126.01 106.04 -50.92
N LYS A 354 -126.02 104.88 -51.59
CA LYS A 354 -127.24 104.31 -52.19
C LYS A 354 -128.27 103.93 -51.13
N LYS A 355 -127.84 103.27 -50.05
CA LYS A 355 -128.72 102.84 -48.95
C LYS A 355 -129.38 104.03 -48.26
N GLU A 356 -128.63 105.10 -48.01
CA GLU A 356 -129.15 106.33 -47.42
C GLU A 356 -130.18 107.02 -48.33
N ALA A 357 -129.88 107.16 -49.63
CA ALA A 357 -130.81 107.74 -50.61
C ALA A 357 -132.10 106.92 -50.82
N GLU A 358 -132.05 105.60 -50.66
CA GLU A 358 -133.26 104.76 -50.58
C GLU A 358 -134.05 104.99 -49.29
N HIS A 359 -133.35 105.16 -48.16
CA HIS A 359 -133.98 105.32 -46.85
C HIS A 359 -134.70 106.67 -46.73
N GLU A 360 -134.09 107.76 -47.19
CA GLU A 360 -134.68 109.10 -47.15
C GLU A 360 -135.97 109.19 -47.98
N LYS A 361 -135.99 108.55 -49.16
CA LYS A 361 -137.20 108.43 -49.98
C LYS A 361 -138.32 107.68 -49.25
N LYS A 362 -137.98 106.55 -48.62
CA LYS A 362 -138.93 105.74 -47.82
C LYS A 362 -139.42 106.47 -46.56
N CYS A 363 -138.62 107.36 -45.97
CA CYS A 363 -139.04 108.21 -44.86
C CYS A 363 -140.07 109.26 -45.30
N LYS A 364 -139.79 110.03 -46.36
CA LYS A 364 -140.72 111.06 -46.86
C LYS A 364 -142.03 110.47 -47.38
N GLU A 365 -141.99 109.26 -47.96
CA GLU A 365 -143.19 108.52 -48.36
C GLU A 365 -144.02 108.04 -47.14
N LYS A 366 -143.38 107.73 -46.01
CA LYS A 366 -144.07 107.35 -44.76
C LYS A 366 -144.68 108.56 -44.06
N GLU A 367 -143.94 109.66 -43.91
CA GLU A 367 -144.44 110.91 -43.29
C GLU A 367 -145.69 111.44 -44.02
N ALA A 368 -145.71 111.39 -45.36
CA ALA A 368 -146.88 111.76 -46.14
C ALA A 368 -148.11 110.87 -45.85
N LYS A 369 -147.90 109.56 -45.65
CA LYS A 369 -148.97 108.60 -45.33
C LYS A 369 -149.44 108.71 -43.88
N GLU A 370 -148.54 108.94 -42.92
CA GLU A 370 -148.90 109.17 -41.52
C GLU A 370 -149.61 110.52 -41.34
N LYS A 371 -149.22 111.58 -42.05
CA LYS A 371 -149.95 112.86 -41.99
C LYS A 371 -151.41 112.73 -42.45
N ALA A 372 -151.63 112.10 -43.61
CA ALA A 372 -152.99 111.83 -44.10
C ALA A 372 -153.79 110.90 -43.17
N ALA A 373 -153.13 109.89 -42.56
CA ALA A 373 -153.75 109.03 -41.56
C ALA A 373 -154.12 109.79 -40.28
N ILE A 374 -153.30 110.74 -39.82
CA ILE A 374 -153.57 111.53 -38.61
C ILE A 374 -154.75 112.49 -38.82
N GLU A 375 -154.90 113.09 -40.00
CA GLU A 375 -156.08 113.91 -40.33
C GLU A 375 -157.37 113.06 -40.37
N SER A 376 -157.34 111.87 -40.99
CA SER A 376 -158.47 110.92 -40.95
C SER A 376 -158.77 110.40 -39.52
N ILE A 377 -157.73 110.19 -38.70
CA ILE A 377 -157.86 109.80 -37.29
C ILE A 377 -158.39 110.96 -36.43
N ALA A 378 -158.23 112.22 -36.83
CA ALA A 378 -158.84 113.35 -36.13
C ALA A 378 -160.37 113.34 -36.28
N GLU A 379 -160.88 113.13 -37.49
CA GLU A 379 -162.32 112.99 -37.76
C GLU A 379 -162.89 111.71 -37.10
N HIS A 380 -162.18 110.58 -37.16
CA HIS A 380 -162.65 109.36 -36.49
C HIS A 380 -162.47 109.37 -34.96
N ARG A 381 -161.64 110.27 -34.38
CA ARG A 381 -161.58 110.47 -32.92
C ARG A 381 -162.71 111.34 -32.38
N ALA A 382 -163.48 111.99 -33.25
CA ALA A 382 -164.86 112.37 -32.91
C ALA A 382 -165.77 111.12 -32.76
N THR A 383 -165.25 109.87 -32.96
CA THR A 383 -165.95 108.57 -32.86
C THR A 383 -165.25 107.25 -32.16
N VAL A 384 -163.91 106.77 -32.18
CA VAL A 384 -163.28 105.39 -31.62
C VAL A 384 -161.66 105.15 -31.25
N VAL A 385 -161.11 104.05 -30.54
CA VAL A 385 -159.63 103.62 -30.06
C VAL A 385 -159.20 102.07 -29.61
N ARG A 386 -157.89 101.49 -29.56
CA ARG A 386 -157.16 100.37 -28.64
C ARG A 386 -155.90 99.37 -29.09
N ASN A 387 -154.86 98.85 -28.27
CA ASN A 387 -153.86 97.61 -28.42
C ASN A 387 -152.61 97.21 -27.40
N LEU A 388 -151.85 95.99 -27.38
CA LEU A 388 -150.61 95.48 -26.50
C LEU A 388 -149.69 94.12 -26.84
N ALA A 389 -148.39 93.82 -26.35
CA ALA A 389 -147.52 92.48 -26.36
C ALA A 389 -145.99 92.33 -25.69
N CYS A 390 -145.29 91.11 -25.40
CA CYS A 390 -143.78 90.82 -24.99
C CYS A 390 -143.13 89.31 -24.72
N SER A 391 -141.76 88.94 -24.66
CA SER A 391 -140.99 87.63 -24.16
C SER A 391 -139.36 87.41 -24.27
N TYR A 392 -138.57 86.37 -23.69
CA TYR A 392 -137.15 85.71 -24.04
C TYR A 392 -136.22 84.74 -23.03
N PRO A 393 -135.06 83.99 -23.39
CA PRO A 393 -134.24 82.84 -22.67
C PRO A 393 -132.58 82.64 -22.64
N CYS A 394 -131.88 81.49 -22.17
CA CYS A 394 -130.32 81.24 -21.96
C CYS A 394 -129.57 79.76 -21.91
N LEU A 395 -128.19 79.49 -21.61
CA LEU A 395 -127.26 78.21 -21.82
C LEU A 395 -125.89 77.86 -20.94
N LEU A 396 -125.09 76.68 -21.01
CA LEU A 396 -123.73 76.26 -20.27
C LEU A 396 -122.79 74.93 -20.66
N GLN A 397 -121.54 74.55 -20.07
CA GLN A 397 -120.48 73.41 -20.46
C GLN A 397 -119.30 72.76 -19.45
N PRO A 398 -118.46 71.62 -19.71
CA PRO A 398 -117.42 70.82 -18.80
C PRO A 398 -116.03 70.01 -19.30
N ARG A 399 -115.08 69.31 -18.49
CA ARG A 399 -113.76 68.47 -18.88
C ARG A 399 -112.82 67.55 -17.83
N SER A 400 -111.80 66.60 -18.16
CA SER A 400 -110.80 65.74 -17.25
C SER A 400 -109.48 64.86 -17.80
N LEU A 401 -108.55 64.09 -17.02
CA LEU A 401 -107.27 63.19 -17.43
C LEU A 401 -106.34 62.24 -16.40
N ALA A 402 -105.29 61.32 -16.74
CA ALA A 402 -104.34 60.37 -15.85
C ALA A 402 -102.98 59.51 -16.36
N HIS A 403 -102.07 58.73 -15.58
CA HIS A 403 -100.73 57.91 -15.94
C HIS A 403 -99.88 56.85 -14.93
N ILE A 404 -98.84 55.91 -15.27
CA ILE A 404 -97.90 54.93 -14.39
C ILE A 404 -96.56 54.05 -14.93
N ARG A 405 -95.65 53.22 -14.16
CA ARG A 405 -94.26 52.45 -14.54
C ARG A 405 -93.47 51.26 -13.64
N ALA A 406 -92.33 50.46 -14.01
CA ALA A 406 -91.57 49.20 -13.33
C ALA A 406 -89.92 48.76 -13.42
N ALA A 407 -89.29 47.54 -12.98
CA ALA A 407 -87.76 47.00 -12.94
C ALA A 407 -87.20 45.43 -12.55
N LEU A 408 -85.85 44.89 -12.61
CA LEU A 408 -85.21 43.44 -12.22
C LEU A 408 -83.57 42.99 -12.14
N LEU A 409 -82.99 41.71 -11.82
CA LEU A 409 -81.47 41.21 -11.54
C LEU A 409 -80.87 39.61 -11.48
N PHE A 410 -79.51 39.13 -11.41
CA PHE A 410 -78.85 37.67 -11.21
C PHE A 410 -77.34 37.26 -10.68
N PRO A 411 -76.14 37.89 -10.90
CA PRO A 411 -74.81 37.16 -11.10
C PRO A 411 -73.84 36.57 -10.00
N PHE A 412 -74.10 36.60 -8.69
CA PHE A 412 -72.99 36.64 -7.69
C PHE A 412 -72.24 35.32 -7.32
N PHE A 413 -72.87 34.14 -7.38
CA PHE A 413 -72.33 32.92 -6.74
C PHE A 413 -71.12 32.26 -7.45
N HIS A 414 -71.04 32.31 -8.79
CA HIS A 414 -70.00 31.61 -9.55
C HIS A 414 -68.58 32.22 -9.39
N GLN A 415 -68.47 33.39 -8.77
CA GLN A 415 -67.21 34.08 -8.54
C GLN A 415 -66.43 33.50 -7.34
N ALA A 416 -67.12 32.94 -6.34
CA ALA A 416 -66.52 32.55 -5.06
C ALA A 416 -65.70 31.25 -5.14
N GLU A 417 -66.26 30.18 -5.72
CA GLU A 417 -65.59 28.87 -5.83
C GLU A 417 -64.27 28.94 -6.63
N LYS A 418 -64.25 29.81 -7.66
CA LYS A 418 -63.05 30.08 -8.48
C LYS A 418 -61.93 30.74 -7.70
N GLN A 419 -62.22 31.48 -6.62
CA GLN A 419 -61.19 32.04 -5.75
C GLN A 419 -60.68 31.01 -4.73
N ALA A 420 -61.57 30.17 -4.18
CA ALA A 420 -61.20 29.14 -3.21
C ALA A 420 -60.18 28.13 -3.77
N LYS A 421 -60.44 27.52 -4.94
CA LYS A 421 -59.51 26.57 -5.57
C LYS A 421 -58.14 27.22 -5.88
N LYS A 422 -58.15 28.49 -6.28
CA LYS A 422 -56.94 29.28 -6.60
C LYS A 422 -56.14 29.76 -5.37
N GLN A 423 -56.65 29.53 -4.15
CA GLN A 423 -55.85 29.61 -2.91
C GLN A 423 -55.21 28.24 -2.61
N GLN A 424 -56.00 27.17 -2.69
CA GLN A 424 -55.57 25.79 -2.37
C GLN A 424 -54.43 25.30 -3.27
N GLU A 425 -54.49 25.59 -4.58
CA GLU A 425 -53.48 25.24 -5.58
C GLU A 425 -52.11 25.86 -5.24
N LYS A 426 -52.08 27.14 -4.84
CA LYS A 426 -50.85 27.83 -4.41
C LYS A 426 -50.26 27.30 -3.11
N GLN A 427 -51.11 26.78 -2.22
CA GLN A 427 -50.63 26.18 -0.98
C GLN A 427 -49.90 24.87 -1.28
N ALA A 428 -50.44 24.05 -2.19
CA ALA A 428 -49.77 22.84 -2.65
C ALA A 428 -48.41 23.11 -3.36
N ASP A 429 -48.30 24.20 -4.14
CA ASP A 429 -47.03 24.62 -4.73
C ASP A 429 -45.98 24.98 -3.65
N LEU A 430 -46.38 25.74 -2.61
CA LEU A 430 -45.52 26.10 -1.47
C LEU A 430 -45.08 24.88 -0.65
N ASP A 431 -46.01 23.95 -0.41
CA ASP A 431 -45.75 22.72 0.34
C ASP A 431 -44.82 21.77 -0.46
N TYR A 432 -44.88 21.80 -1.79
CA TYR A 432 -43.96 21.07 -2.67
C TYR A 432 -42.54 21.66 -2.70
N ASP A 433 -42.39 22.98 -2.80
CA ASP A 433 -41.07 23.62 -2.81
C ASP A 433 -40.38 23.56 -1.44
N THR A 434 -41.11 23.66 -0.34
CA THR A 434 -40.54 23.43 1.01
C THR A 434 -40.10 21.98 1.21
N LEU A 435 -40.86 21.00 0.71
CA LEU A 435 -40.45 19.59 0.72
C LEU A 435 -39.18 19.35 -0.12
N ARG A 436 -39.05 20.04 -1.27
CA ARG A 436 -37.84 20.02 -2.12
C ARG A 436 -36.60 20.54 -1.37
N GLU A 437 -36.72 21.64 -0.61
CA GLU A 437 -35.61 22.16 0.20
C GLU A 437 -35.22 21.19 1.33
N VAL A 438 -36.19 20.62 2.05
CA VAL A 438 -35.93 19.61 3.10
C VAL A 438 -35.21 18.37 2.53
N ILE A 439 -35.65 17.86 1.37
CA ILE A 439 -34.99 16.71 0.71
C ILE A 439 -33.56 17.05 0.28
N ALA A 440 -33.29 18.30 -0.15
CA ALA A 440 -31.94 18.73 -0.48
C ALA A 440 -31.03 18.80 0.76
N LEU A 441 -31.52 19.34 1.88
CA LEU A 441 -30.79 19.41 3.14
C LEU A 441 -30.45 18.02 3.71
N CYS A 442 -31.39 17.07 3.66
CA CYS A 442 -31.13 15.69 4.10
C CYS A 442 -30.02 15.03 3.27
N LYS A 443 -30.05 15.16 1.94
CA LYS A 443 -29.02 14.58 1.05
C LYS A 443 -27.65 15.20 1.21
N GLU A 444 -27.58 16.51 1.48
CA GLU A 444 -26.33 17.19 1.81
C GLU A 444 -25.76 16.68 3.15
N HIS A 445 -26.61 16.43 4.15
CA HIS A 445 -26.19 15.84 5.43
C HIS A 445 -25.69 14.38 5.28
N GLU A 446 -26.36 13.56 4.46
CA GLU A 446 -25.89 12.21 4.09
C GLU A 446 -24.52 12.27 3.41
N PHE A 447 -24.35 13.15 2.41
CA PHE A 447 -23.08 13.35 1.71
C PHE A 447 -21.96 13.79 2.64
N GLN A 448 -22.20 14.77 3.52
CA GLN A 448 -21.20 15.22 4.50
C GLN A 448 -20.86 14.13 5.53
N SER A 449 -21.81 13.26 5.89
CA SER A 449 -21.57 12.14 6.81
C SER A 449 -20.68 11.07 6.16
N TYR A 450 -20.96 10.72 4.91
CA TYR A 450 -20.12 9.81 4.11
C TYR A 450 -18.72 10.39 3.86
N ALA A 451 -18.62 11.68 3.50
CA ALA A 451 -17.34 12.35 3.26
C ALA A 451 -16.44 12.37 4.52
N LYS A 452 -17.02 12.58 5.71
CA LYS A 452 -16.29 12.47 6.99
C LYS A 452 -15.76 11.06 7.22
N GLN A 453 -16.57 10.02 7.02
CA GLN A 453 -16.15 8.62 7.18
C GLN A 453 -15.01 8.27 6.22
N LEU A 454 -15.11 8.69 4.95
CA LEU A 454 -14.07 8.47 3.94
C LEU A 454 -12.76 9.19 4.27
N ILE A 455 -12.83 10.44 4.75
CA ILE A 455 -11.65 11.19 5.21
C ILE A 455 -11.03 10.51 6.42
N GLU A 456 -11.83 9.99 7.36
CA GLU A 456 -11.32 9.30 8.55
C GLU A 456 -10.66 7.95 8.20
N SER A 457 -11.24 7.16 7.29
CA SER A 457 -10.63 5.90 6.84
C SER A 457 -9.33 6.14 6.08
N GLU A 458 -9.30 7.11 5.15
CA GLU A 458 -8.09 7.44 4.40
C GLU A 458 -7.01 8.06 5.29
N SER A 459 -7.37 8.83 6.32
CA SER A 459 -6.40 9.39 7.28
C SER A 459 -5.62 8.34 8.06
N LYS A 460 -6.18 7.13 8.21
CA LYS A 460 -5.54 5.97 8.85
C LYS A 460 -4.70 5.15 7.87
N ALA A 461 -4.87 5.35 6.56
CA ALA A 461 -4.19 4.62 5.50
C ALA A 461 -3.06 5.42 4.83
N THR A 462 -3.24 6.73 4.59
CA THR A 462 -2.25 7.59 3.93
C THR A 462 -2.21 9.01 4.49
N HIS A 463 -1.02 9.61 4.52
CA HIS A 463 -0.83 11.01 4.97
C HIS A 463 -1.32 12.08 3.97
N HIS A 464 -1.87 11.71 2.80
CA HIS A 464 -2.09 12.60 1.67
C HIS A 464 -3.53 13.15 1.60
N ILE A 465 -4.08 13.54 2.75
CA ILE A 465 -5.51 13.83 2.96
C ILE A 465 -5.96 15.17 2.34
N TYR A 466 -5.02 16.07 2.04
CA TYR A 466 -5.30 17.46 1.63
C TYR A 466 -6.28 17.63 0.44
N PRO A 467 -6.24 16.82 -0.64
CA PRO A 467 -7.20 16.93 -1.75
C PRO A 467 -8.65 16.62 -1.33
N LEU A 468 -8.85 15.64 -0.43
CA LEU A 468 -10.18 15.28 0.09
C LEU A 468 -10.70 16.37 1.04
N LEU A 469 -9.83 16.90 1.90
CA LEU A 469 -10.13 18.05 2.77
C LEU A 469 -10.47 19.33 1.98
N LYS A 470 -9.89 19.51 0.79
CA LYS A 470 -10.25 20.60 -0.13
C LYS A 470 -11.60 20.34 -0.79
N ALA A 471 -11.81 19.17 -1.40
CA ALA A 471 -13.07 18.82 -2.05
C ALA A 471 -14.29 18.91 -1.09
N SER A 472 -14.12 18.48 0.17
CA SER A 472 -15.15 18.57 1.21
C SER A 472 -15.45 20.00 1.69
N LYS A 473 -14.62 20.99 1.37
CA LYS A 473 -14.84 22.42 1.71
C LYS A 473 -15.34 23.22 0.50
N ASP A 474 -14.76 22.97 -0.66
CA ASP A 474 -15.04 23.70 -1.90
C ASP A 474 -16.43 23.37 -2.50
N GLY A 475 -17.09 22.29 -2.04
CA GLY A 475 -18.48 21.99 -2.41
C GLY A 475 -19.51 23.06 -1.98
N LYS A 476 -19.13 23.98 -1.08
CA LYS A 476 -20.04 24.98 -0.49
C LYS A 476 -20.26 26.22 -1.38
N GLY A 477 -20.73 26.02 -2.62
CA GLY A 477 -21.40 27.11 -3.36
C GLY A 477 -21.25 27.16 -4.89
N LEU A 478 -21.93 26.28 -5.63
CA LEU A 478 -22.32 26.51 -7.03
C LEU A 478 -23.78 26.11 -7.26
N GLY A 479 -24.72 27.01 -6.96
CA GLY A 479 -26.15 26.75 -7.17
C GLY A 479 -27.10 27.89 -6.78
N HIS A 480 -26.85 28.59 -5.68
CA HIS A 480 -27.72 29.69 -5.22
C HIS A 480 -27.25 31.07 -5.74
N ARG A 481 -28.06 31.67 -6.63
CA ARG A 481 -27.99 33.09 -6.97
C ARG A 481 -28.87 33.89 -5.98
N PRO A 482 -28.40 35.00 -5.37
CA PRO A 482 -29.22 35.77 -4.43
C PRO A 482 -30.48 36.36 -5.09
N PHE A 483 -31.65 36.13 -4.49
CA PHE A 483 -32.93 36.59 -5.01
C PHE A 483 -33.21 38.05 -4.58
N SER A 484 -32.50 39.00 -5.18
CA SER A 484 -32.64 40.43 -4.87
C SER A 484 -34.01 40.97 -5.33
N ARG A 485 -34.90 41.24 -4.38
CA ARG A 485 -36.26 41.77 -4.62
C ARG A 485 -36.21 43.19 -5.22
N ARG A 486 -36.31 43.31 -6.54
CA ARG A 486 -36.73 44.55 -7.23
C ARG A 486 -37.96 44.28 -8.10
N ARG A 487 -38.90 45.22 -8.08
CA ARG A 487 -40.18 45.16 -8.80
C ARG A 487 -40.12 46.10 -9.99
N GLU A 488 -40.08 45.54 -11.20
CA GLU A 488 -40.56 46.13 -12.46
C GLU A 488 -40.36 45.07 -13.55
N GLY A 489 -41.19 45.08 -14.59
CA GLY A 489 -41.13 44.08 -15.67
C GLY A 489 -41.00 44.74 -17.03
N ILE A 490 -40.43 44.01 -18.00
CA ILE A 490 -40.59 44.27 -19.43
C ILE A 490 -40.44 42.97 -20.23
N LYS A 491 -41.00 42.99 -21.43
CA LYS A 491 -41.31 41.88 -22.33
C LYS A 491 -40.14 40.94 -22.63
N THR A 492 -40.45 39.64 -22.74
CA THR A 492 -39.65 38.68 -23.49
C THR A 492 -39.69 38.98 -24.99
N HIS A 493 -38.57 38.76 -25.70
CA HIS A 493 -38.59 38.49 -27.14
C HIS A 493 -37.63 37.34 -27.45
N PHE A 494 -38.10 36.41 -28.28
CA PHE A 494 -37.27 35.36 -28.86
C PHE A 494 -36.32 35.96 -29.90
N GLN A 495 -35.10 35.43 -29.98
CA GLN A 495 -34.41 35.34 -31.26
C GLN A 495 -33.60 34.04 -31.36
N ALA A 496 -34.18 33.04 -32.02
CA ALA A 496 -33.46 31.84 -32.40
C ALA A 496 -32.78 32.09 -33.76
N GLN A 497 -31.48 31.86 -33.86
CA GLN A 497 -30.78 31.73 -35.13
C GLN A 497 -30.26 30.31 -35.29
N LYS A 498 -30.56 29.68 -36.45
CA LYS A 498 -29.95 28.41 -36.85
C LYS A 498 -28.66 28.72 -37.62
N GLY A 499 -27.53 28.22 -37.14
CA GLY A 499 -26.30 28.06 -37.91
C GLY A 499 -25.99 26.57 -38.07
N ALA A 500 -25.64 26.13 -39.27
CA ALA A 500 -25.26 24.74 -39.56
C ALA A 500 -23.74 24.54 -39.44
N GLY A 501 -23.28 23.33 -39.16
CA GLY A 501 -21.83 23.06 -39.03
C GLY A 501 -21.46 21.72 -38.43
N THR A 502 -21.66 20.64 -39.19
CA THR A 502 -21.10 19.30 -38.98
C THR A 502 -19.61 19.32 -38.58
N GLN A 503 -19.19 18.53 -37.57
CA GLN A 503 -18.36 17.32 -37.76
C GLN A 503 -18.03 16.58 -36.43
N LEU A 504 -18.22 15.24 -36.44
CA LEU A 504 -17.74 14.32 -35.40
C LEU A 504 -16.48 13.59 -35.89
N PRO A 505 -15.39 13.53 -35.10
CA PRO A 505 -14.30 12.58 -35.31
C PRO A 505 -14.69 11.18 -34.81
N SER A 506 -14.36 10.13 -35.56
CA SER A 506 -14.75 8.76 -35.24
C SER A 506 -13.74 7.99 -34.38
N ARG A 507 -14.26 7.41 -33.28
CA ARG A 507 -13.82 6.18 -32.58
C ARG A 507 -12.44 5.58 -32.95
N GLY A 508 -11.48 5.59 -32.01
CA GLY A 508 -10.30 4.71 -32.08
C GLY A 508 -9.40 4.66 -30.84
N LYS A 509 -9.12 3.44 -30.34
CA LYS A 509 -8.13 3.07 -29.28
C LYS A 509 -8.51 3.29 -27.80
N ALA A 510 -9.22 2.32 -27.20
CA ALA A 510 -9.28 2.14 -25.72
C ALA A 510 -9.41 0.67 -25.23
N GLU A 511 -9.55 -0.33 -26.11
CA GLU A 511 -9.78 -1.74 -25.71
C GLU A 511 -8.60 -2.47 -25.05
N ALA A 512 -7.43 -1.83 -24.95
CA ALA A 512 -6.24 -2.44 -24.32
C ALA A 512 -6.35 -2.53 -22.79
N VAL A 513 -6.96 -1.53 -22.13
CA VAL A 513 -6.93 -1.40 -20.66
C VAL A 513 -7.79 -2.46 -19.97
N PHE A 514 -8.98 -2.75 -20.51
CA PHE A 514 -9.92 -3.69 -19.89
C PHE A 514 -9.50 -5.17 -19.96
N ARG A 515 -8.62 -5.55 -20.91
CA ARG A 515 -8.06 -6.91 -20.98
C ARG A 515 -6.94 -7.14 -19.96
N TRP A 516 -6.19 -6.10 -19.60
CA TRP A 516 -5.13 -6.19 -18.58
C TRP A 516 -5.72 -6.42 -17.18
N LEU A 517 -6.74 -5.63 -16.80
CA LEU A 517 -7.31 -5.70 -15.45
C LEU A 517 -8.02 -7.04 -15.16
N LYS A 518 -8.75 -7.62 -16.12
CA LYS A 518 -9.40 -8.93 -15.94
C LYS A 518 -8.42 -10.10 -15.78
N LYS A 519 -7.18 -10.02 -16.30
CA LYS A 519 -6.18 -11.10 -16.16
C LYS A 519 -5.46 -11.08 -14.80
N LYS A 520 -5.43 -9.95 -14.08
CA LYS A 520 -4.75 -9.82 -12.77
C LYS A 520 -5.61 -10.26 -11.57
N ILE A 521 -6.94 -10.28 -11.72
CA ILE A 521 -7.87 -10.64 -10.63
C ILE A 521 -8.15 -12.15 -10.56
N PHE A 522 -7.90 -12.92 -11.63
CA PHE A 522 -8.21 -14.35 -11.69
C PHE A 522 -7.08 -15.29 -11.22
N LEU A 523 -5.91 -14.77 -10.81
CA LEU A 523 -4.74 -15.60 -10.48
C LEU A 523 -4.51 -15.86 -8.97
N ASN A 524 -5.19 -15.14 -8.07
CA ASN A 524 -4.96 -15.21 -6.63
C ASN A 524 -6.15 -15.83 -5.85
N ARG A 525 -6.75 -16.94 -6.34
CA ARG A 525 -7.85 -17.62 -5.62
C ARG A 525 -7.87 -19.15 -5.69
N THR A 526 -6.77 -19.79 -6.06
CA THR A 526 -6.61 -21.27 -6.03
C THR A 526 -5.18 -21.66 -5.64
N GLY A 527 -5.04 -22.43 -4.57
CA GLY A 527 -3.74 -22.89 -4.02
C GLY A 527 -3.18 -21.95 -2.94
N GLY A 528 -2.80 -22.45 -1.75
CA GLY A 528 -2.95 -23.82 -1.24
C GLY A 528 -2.61 -23.92 0.25
N VAL A 529 -3.18 -24.91 0.94
CA VAL A 529 -2.89 -25.17 2.36
C VAL A 529 -1.69 -26.11 2.48
N LYS A 530 -0.70 -25.74 3.31
CA LYS A 530 0.11 -26.58 4.23
C LYS A 530 1.47 -25.94 4.55
N LEU A 531 1.56 -25.30 5.71
CA LEU A 531 2.17 -25.90 6.89
C LEU A 531 1.53 -25.29 8.15
#